data_AF-A0A2U3APD3-F1
#
_entry.id   AF-A0A2U3APD3-F1
#
_cell.length_a   1.000
_cell.length_b   1.000
_cell.length_c   1.000
_cell.angle_alpha   90.00
_cell.angle_beta   90.00
_cell.angle_gamma   90.00
#
_symmetry.space_group_name_H-M   'P 1'
#
loop_
_entity.id
_entity.type
_entity.pdbx_description
1 polymer ?
#
loop_
_entity_poly.entity_id
_entity_poly.type
_entity_poly.pdbx_seq_one_letter_code
_entity_poly.pdbx_strand_id
1 'polypeptide(L)'
;MQLQFEDAWQRTIAPQDRQIIEELFKNEHANYRHPIIRVAINHRKQLLVSVLVQNHSAKEMIFMNRQVQFHTPTANRSHHFTIKSLKIPPYTSMPWTFIFEQAPENYSDGQITIATP
;
A
#
# COMPACT_ATOMS: atom_id res chain seq x y z
N MET A 1 -2.22 -16.24 -5.17
CA MET A 1 -1.13 -15.44 -4.55
C MET A 1 -0.90 -15.93 -3.12
N GLN A 2 0.13 -15.47 -2.43
CA GLN A 2 0.35 -15.70 -0.99
C GLN A 2 0.40 -14.38 -0.23
N LEU A 3 -0.09 -14.35 1.01
CA LEU A 3 0.03 -13.18 1.89
C LEU A 3 1.31 -13.31 2.71
N GLN A 4 2.17 -12.29 2.64
CA GLN A 4 3.36 -12.19 3.46
C GLN A 4 3.40 -10.84 4.17
N PHE A 5 4.03 -10.82 5.34
CA PHE A 5 4.24 -9.62 6.13
C PHE A 5 5.75 -9.41 6.27
N GLU A 6 6.19 -8.17 6.10
CA GLU A 6 7.55 -7.77 6.46
C GLU A 6 7.77 -7.93 7.98
N ASP A 7 9.01 -8.15 8.40
CA ASP A 7 9.36 -8.52 9.78
C ASP A 7 8.86 -7.51 10.82
N ALA A 8 8.97 -6.21 10.55
CA ALA A 8 8.43 -5.19 11.45
C ALA A 8 6.90 -5.28 11.53
N TRP A 9 6.22 -5.40 10.38
CA TRP A 9 4.77 -5.62 10.35
C TRP A 9 4.33 -6.85 11.15
N GLN A 10 5.06 -7.95 11.08
CA GLN A 10 4.74 -9.15 11.86
C GLN A 10 4.71 -8.87 13.37
N ARG A 11 5.62 -8.00 13.84
CA ARG A 11 5.80 -7.68 15.26
C ARG A 11 4.90 -6.56 15.75
N THR A 12 4.55 -5.59 14.90
CA THR A 12 3.92 -4.33 15.35
C THR A 12 2.47 -4.17 14.91
N ILE A 13 1.94 -5.05 14.04
CA ILE A 13 0.57 -4.91 13.57
C ILE A 13 -0.43 -5.23 14.69
N ALA A 14 -1.44 -4.36 14.84
CA ALA A 14 -2.54 -4.62 15.74
C ALA A 14 -3.36 -5.85 15.26
N PRO A 15 -3.91 -6.67 16.15
CA PRO A 15 -4.73 -7.83 15.76
C PRO A 15 -5.88 -7.48 14.82
N GLN A 16 -6.52 -6.31 15.01
CA GLN A 16 -7.61 -5.82 14.18
C GLN A 16 -7.14 -5.52 12.73
N ASP A 17 -6.03 -4.80 12.58
CA ASP A 17 -5.44 -4.51 11.27
C ASP A 17 -5.02 -5.81 10.56
N ARG A 18 -4.52 -6.81 11.31
CA ARG A 18 -4.20 -8.13 10.75
C ARG A 18 -5.44 -8.84 10.20
N GLN A 19 -6.53 -8.85 10.95
CA GLN A 19 -7.80 -9.44 10.49
C GLN A 19 -8.29 -8.76 9.21
N ILE A 20 -8.27 -7.43 9.17
CA ILE A 20 -8.65 -6.65 7.98
C ILE A 20 -7.80 -7.06 6.77
N ILE A 21 -6.48 -7.18 6.93
CA ILE A 21 -5.58 -7.58 5.83
C ILE A 21 -5.90 -8.99 5.34
N GLU A 22 -6.13 -9.93 6.25
CA GLU A 22 -6.46 -11.30 5.89
C GLU A 22 -7.80 -11.39 5.16
N GLU A 23 -8.80 -10.59 5.56
CA GLU A 23 -10.07 -10.46 4.86
C GLU A 23 -9.92 -9.82 3.47
N LEU A 24 -9.20 -8.70 3.38
CA LEU A 24 -8.90 -8.05 2.10
C LEU A 24 -8.16 -8.98 1.13
N PHE A 25 -7.24 -9.80 1.65
CA PHE A 25 -6.52 -10.78 0.86
C PHE A 25 -7.43 -11.92 0.37
N LYS A 26 -8.36 -12.40 1.19
CA LYS A 26 -9.33 -13.44 0.81
C LYS A 26 -10.36 -12.96 -0.21
N ASN A 27 -10.76 -11.70 -0.11
CA ASN A 27 -11.89 -11.15 -0.86
C ASN A 27 -11.51 -10.60 -2.25
N GLU A 28 -10.25 -10.76 -2.71
CA GLU A 28 -9.68 -10.22 -3.98
C GLU A 28 -10.71 -9.46 -4.83
N HIS A 29 -10.97 -8.20 -4.46
CA HIS A 29 -11.99 -7.39 -5.13
C HIS A 29 -11.51 -7.11 -6.55
N ALA A 30 -12.22 -7.65 -7.55
CA ALA A 30 -11.90 -7.57 -8.98
C ALA A 30 -11.72 -6.13 -9.53
N ASN A 31 -12.06 -5.10 -8.76
CA ASN A 31 -12.02 -3.70 -9.20
C ASN A 31 -10.78 -2.93 -8.73
N TYR A 32 -10.02 -3.40 -7.74
CA TYR A 32 -8.85 -2.67 -7.20
C TYR A 32 -7.61 -3.54 -7.19
N ARG A 33 -6.56 -3.07 -7.87
CA ARG A 33 -5.28 -3.79 -7.98
C ARG A 33 -4.46 -3.79 -6.69
N HIS A 34 -4.72 -2.84 -5.78
CA HIS A 34 -4.05 -2.68 -4.50
C HIS A 34 -5.06 -2.18 -3.44
N PRO A 35 -5.71 -3.08 -2.69
CA PRO A 35 -6.69 -2.69 -1.67
C PRO A 35 -6.08 -1.78 -0.60
N ILE A 36 -6.78 -0.70 -0.26
CA ILE A 36 -6.39 0.17 0.86
C ILE A 36 -6.85 -0.49 2.16
N ILE A 37 -5.91 -0.63 3.10
CA ILE A 37 -6.15 -1.11 4.46
C ILE A 37 -6.60 0.07 5.33
N ARG A 38 -5.88 1.19 5.23
CA ARG A 38 -6.11 2.39 6.05
C ARG A 38 -5.48 3.62 5.44
N VAL A 39 -6.14 4.77 5.61
CA VAL A 39 -5.56 6.10 5.35
C VAL A 39 -5.57 6.91 6.64
N ALA A 40 -4.47 7.60 6.94
CA ALA A 40 -4.34 8.44 8.13
C ALA A 40 -3.42 9.64 7.89
N ILE A 41 -3.52 10.66 8.75
CA ILE A 41 -2.58 11.77 8.80
C ILE A 41 -1.79 11.67 10.11
N ASN A 42 -0.47 11.78 10.04
CA ASN A 42 0.36 11.81 11.25
C ASN A 42 0.50 13.24 11.82
N HIS A 43 1.13 13.36 13.00
CA HIS A 43 1.39 14.65 13.65
C HIS A 43 2.23 15.64 12.80
N ARG A 44 2.92 15.16 11.75
CA ARG A 44 3.69 15.98 10.80
C ARG A 44 2.88 16.41 9.57
N LYS A 45 1.56 16.20 9.57
CA LYS A 45 0.68 16.47 8.42
C LYS A 45 1.05 15.68 7.15
N GLN A 46 1.71 14.54 7.32
CA GLN A 46 1.99 13.60 6.23
C GLN A 46 0.82 12.63 6.07
N LEU A 47 0.52 12.26 4.83
CA LEU A 47 -0.50 11.28 4.50
C LEU A 47 0.11 9.88 4.52
N LEU A 48 -0.43 9.01 5.35
CA LEU A 48 -0.05 7.61 5.47
C LEU A 48 -1.12 6.77 4.78
N VAL A 49 -0.74 6.10 3.68
CA VAL A 49 -1.63 5.21 2.93
C VAL A 49 -1.11 3.78 3.10
N SER A 50 -1.79 3.00 3.93
CA SER A 50 -1.50 1.58 4.14
C SER A 50 -2.32 0.74 3.18
N VAL A 51 -1.65 -0.07 2.37
CA VAL A 51 -2.27 -0.85 1.28
C VAL A 51 -1.72 -2.26 1.26
N LEU A 52 -2.51 -3.18 0.71
CA LEU A 52 -2.05 -4.50 0.34
C LEU A 52 -1.44 -4.43 -1.06
N VAL A 53 -0.11 -4.37 -1.14
CA VAL A 53 0.60 -4.33 -2.42
C VAL A 53 0.59 -5.73 -3.03
N GLN A 54 0.12 -5.85 -4.27
CA GLN A 54 -0.10 -7.13 -4.94
C GLN A 54 0.88 -7.29 -6.10
N ASN A 55 1.79 -8.27 -6.01
CA ASN A 55 2.65 -8.65 -7.12
C ASN A 55 2.08 -9.87 -7.86
N HIS A 56 1.34 -9.62 -8.93
CA HIS A 56 0.79 -10.68 -9.80
C HIS A 56 1.78 -11.24 -10.82
N SER A 57 3.04 -10.77 -10.82
CA SER A 57 4.03 -11.17 -11.81
C SER A 57 4.90 -12.34 -11.32
N ALA A 58 5.59 -12.98 -12.25
CA ALA A 58 6.60 -14.00 -11.99
C ALA A 58 7.96 -13.42 -11.51
N LYS A 59 8.09 -12.09 -11.44
CA LYS A 59 9.33 -11.39 -11.07
C LYS A 59 9.17 -10.72 -9.71
N GLU A 60 10.27 -10.52 -8.99
CA GLU A 60 10.27 -9.71 -7.78
C GLU A 60 9.87 -8.26 -8.11
N MET A 61 8.94 -7.70 -7.33
CA MET A 61 8.59 -6.29 -7.41
C MET A 61 9.44 -5.50 -6.42
N ILE A 62 10.21 -4.55 -6.96
CA ILE A 62 11.10 -3.67 -6.19
C ILE A 62 10.70 -2.21 -6.35
N PHE A 63 10.92 -1.41 -5.31
CA PHE A 63 10.67 0.03 -5.34
C PHE A 63 12.00 0.78 -5.48
N MET A 64 12.42 1.00 -6.73
CA MET A 64 13.61 1.79 -7.06
C MET A 64 13.18 2.89 -8.03
N ASN A 65 13.04 4.11 -7.51
CA ASN A 65 12.41 5.23 -8.22
C ASN A 65 11.04 4.84 -8.82
N ARG A 66 10.23 4.08 -8.07
CA ARG A 66 8.93 3.59 -8.56
C ARG A 66 7.85 4.60 -8.23
N GLN A 67 7.09 5.02 -9.23
CA GLN A 67 5.99 5.95 -9.05
C GLN A 67 4.82 5.27 -8.32
N VAL A 68 4.32 5.94 -7.29
CA VAL A 68 3.08 5.60 -6.60
C VAL A 68 2.20 6.84 -6.60
N GLN A 69 0.92 6.63 -6.84
CA GLN A 69 -0.07 7.69 -6.93
C GLN A 69 -1.24 7.40 -6.00
N PHE A 70 -1.66 8.42 -5.27
CA PHE A 70 -2.87 8.41 -4.47
C PHE A 70 -3.87 9.40 -5.06
N HIS A 71 -5.07 8.93 -5.37
CA HIS A 71 -6.11 9.65 -6.08
C HIS A 71 -7.32 9.80 -5.19
N THR A 72 -7.82 11.02 -5.02
CA THR A 72 -9.11 11.32 -4.42
C THR A 72 -9.96 12.07 -5.44
N PRO A 73 -11.28 12.24 -5.21
CA PRO A 73 -12.11 13.04 -6.11
C PRO A 73 -11.63 14.50 -6.29
N THR A 74 -10.86 15.02 -5.33
CA THR A 74 -10.44 16.43 -5.30
C THR A 74 -8.93 16.64 -5.48
N ALA A 75 -8.12 15.58 -5.37
CA ALA A 75 -6.67 15.70 -5.43
C ALA A 75 -5.98 14.44 -5.95
N ASN A 76 -4.89 14.63 -6.70
CA ASN A 76 -3.96 13.58 -7.07
C ASN A 76 -2.60 13.87 -6.45
N ARG A 77 -2.04 12.89 -5.75
CA ARG A 77 -0.68 12.93 -5.19
C ARG A 77 0.16 11.88 -5.88
N SER A 78 1.34 12.26 -6.33
CA SER A 78 2.30 11.33 -6.93
C SER A 78 3.66 11.50 -6.29
N HIS A 79 4.32 10.38 -6.02
CA HIS A 79 5.68 10.38 -5.51
C HIS A 79 6.45 9.18 -6.05
N HIS A 80 7.75 9.34 -6.24
CA HIS A 80 8.65 8.25 -6.64
C HIS A 80 9.33 7.69 -5.41
N PHE A 81 9.00 6.46 -5.06
CA PHE A 81 9.53 5.79 -3.89
C PHE A 81 10.76 4.95 -4.24
N THR A 82 11.80 5.09 -3.42
CA THR A 82 12.95 4.18 -3.38
C THR A 82 13.01 3.54 -2.01
N ILE A 83 12.63 2.25 -1.92
CA ILE A 83 12.47 1.52 -0.66
C ILE A 83 13.26 0.22 -0.77
N LYS A 84 14.51 0.24 -0.31
CA LYS A 84 15.45 -0.89 -0.47
C LYS A 84 15.01 -2.17 0.26
N SER A 85 14.29 -2.01 1.36
CA SER A 85 13.78 -3.13 2.18
C SER A 85 12.51 -3.77 1.62
N LEU A 86 11.74 -3.05 0.79
CA LEU A 86 10.49 -3.57 0.24
C LEU A 86 10.76 -4.32 -1.06
N LYS A 87 10.85 -5.64 -0.92
CA LYS A 87 10.95 -6.60 -2.02
C LYS A 87 9.77 -7.55 -1.94
N ILE A 88 8.89 -7.49 -2.92
CA ILE A 88 7.67 -8.31 -2.93
C ILE A 88 7.91 -9.47 -3.88
N PRO A 89 8.00 -10.73 -3.38
CA PRO A 89 8.26 -11.88 -4.22
C PRO A 89 7.18 -12.09 -5.29
N PRO A 90 7.46 -12.92 -6.31
CA PRO A 90 6.45 -13.33 -7.27
C PRO A 90 5.16 -13.81 -6.60
N TYR A 91 4.01 -13.48 -7.19
CA TYR A 91 2.69 -13.93 -6.75
C TYR A 91 2.40 -13.69 -5.26
N THR A 92 2.91 -12.60 -4.71
CA THR A 92 2.82 -12.29 -3.27
C THR A 92 2.10 -10.96 -3.04
N SER A 93 1.24 -10.94 -2.03
CA SER A 93 0.60 -9.75 -1.47
C SER A 93 1.30 -9.40 -0.17
N MET A 94 1.67 -8.13 0.01
CA MET A 94 2.36 -7.67 1.22
C MET A 94 1.82 -6.30 1.66
N PRO A 95 1.47 -6.10 2.94
CA PRO A 95 1.04 -4.80 3.42
C PRO A 95 2.20 -3.83 3.48
N TRP A 96 1.96 -2.60 3.07
CA TRP A 96 2.94 -1.53 3.15
C TRP A 96 2.28 -0.17 3.36
N THR A 97 2.94 0.72 4.09
CA THR A 97 2.52 2.13 4.26
C THR A 97 3.38 3.05 3.40
N PHE A 98 2.76 3.70 2.42
CA PHE A 98 3.37 4.80 1.70
C PHE A 98 3.13 6.11 2.45
N ILE A 99 4.19 6.90 2.60
CA ILE A 99 4.13 8.20 3.28
C ILE A 99 4.28 9.27 2.21
N PHE A 100 3.23 10.05 1.99
CA PHE A 100 3.24 11.20 1.10
C PHE A 100 3.37 12.48 1.92
N GLU A 101 4.23 13.38 1.45
CA GLU A 101 4.29 14.73 1.99
C GLU A 101 3.00 15.48 1.66
N GLN A 102 2.56 16.34 2.59
CA GLN A 102 1.40 17.23 2.45
C GLN A 102 0.06 16.50 2.21
N ALA A 103 -0.62 16.16 3.31
CA ALA A 103 -1.95 15.58 3.24
C ALA A 103 -2.96 16.50 2.52
N PRO A 104 -3.86 15.93 1.69
CA PRO A 104 -4.98 16.69 1.12
C PRO A 104 -6.03 17.00 2.19
N GLU A 105 -6.89 17.98 1.94
CA GLU A 105 -7.99 18.33 2.84
C GLU A 105 -9.02 17.20 3.01
N ASN A 106 -9.22 16.39 1.96
CA ASN A 106 -10.09 15.22 1.99
C ASN A 106 -9.37 13.98 1.43
N TYR A 107 -9.44 12.86 2.17
CA TYR A 107 -8.72 11.61 1.88
C TYR A 107 -9.56 10.33 2.09
N SER A 108 -10.85 10.44 2.44
CA SER A 108 -11.71 9.29 2.81
C SER A 108 -11.92 8.28 1.68
N ASP A 109 -11.99 8.76 0.43
CA ASP A 109 -12.36 7.96 -0.74
C ASP A 109 -11.19 7.77 -1.71
N GLY A 110 -9.99 7.65 -1.15
CA GLY A 110 -8.77 7.53 -1.91
C GLY A 110 -8.65 6.19 -2.65
N GLN A 111 -7.93 6.19 -3.76
CA GLN A 111 -7.44 4.99 -4.45
C GLN A 111 -5.93 5.09 -4.63
N ILE A 112 -5.24 3.95 -4.67
CA ILE A 112 -3.80 3.92 -4.91
C ILE A 112 -3.49 3.20 -6.23
N THR A 113 -2.56 3.76 -6.99
CA THR A 113 -1.97 3.12 -8.16
C THR A 113 -0.46 3.02 -7.96
N ILE A 114 0.10 1.86 -8.25
CA ILE A 114 1.53 1.62 -8.23
C ILE A 114 1.94 1.30 -9.66
N ALA A 115 2.93 2.01 -10.18
CA ALA A 115 3.43 1.76 -11.52
C ALA A 115 3.90 0.29 -11.64
N THR A 116 3.45 -0.38 -12.69
CA THR A 116 3.95 -1.70 -13.06
C THR A 116 5.41 -1.59 -13.49
N PRO A 117 6.22 -2.63 -13.28
CA PRO A 117 7.55 -2.68 -13.87
C PRO A 117 7.50 -2.70 -15.40
#